data_AF-A0AAW9GW03-F1
#
_entry.id   AF-A0AAW9GW03-F1
#
_cell.length_a   1.000
_cell.length_b   1.000
_cell.length_c   1.000
_cell.angle_alpha   90.00
_cell.angle_beta   90.00
_cell.angle_gamma   90.00
#
_symmetry.space_group_name_H-M   'P 1'
#
loop_
_entity.id
_entity.type
_entity.pdbx_description
1 polymer ?
#
loop_
_entity_poly.entity_id
_entity_poly.type
_entity_poly.pdbx_seq_one_letter_code
_entity_poly.pdbx_strand_id
1 'polypeptide(L)'
;MVAHRHRHLHRRLQALLPPALETHGLHPGNLPGALARSAQAALVTAADRGGALWLRLSERSRAALAGDAVAFLAGALQARAALPGDAAPWRYCPWRAVRRDPAWAMDVERRGDTPAPGFVTWEAEGRARLLVLPAQAALLCRWWR
;
A
#
# COMPACT_ATOMS: atom_id res chain seq x y z
N MET A 1 -11.22 17.97 -18.63
CA MET A 1 -9.81 17.55 -18.81
C MET A 1 -9.15 16.86 -17.59
N VAL A 2 -9.76 16.86 -16.39
CA VAL A 2 -9.14 16.29 -15.17
C VAL A 2 -9.14 14.75 -15.14
N ALA A 3 -10.21 14.11 -15.66
CA ALA A 3 -10.37 12.65 -15.60
C ALA A 3 -9.28 11.85 -16.34
N HIS A 4 -8.78 12.37 -17.49
CA HIS A 4 -7.72 11.72 -18.24
C HIS A 4 -6.40 11.68 -17.46
N ARG A 5 -6.03 12.81 -16.83
CA ARG A 5 -4.81 12.92 -16.01
C ARG A 5 -4.81 11.95 -14.85
N HIS A 6 -5.97 11.76 -14.20
CA HIS A 6 -6.12 10.80 -13.10
C HIS A 6 -6.00 9.35 -13.58
N ARG A 7 -6.54 9.02 -14.76
CA ARG A 7 -6.45 7.68 -15.36
C ARG A 7 -5.03 7.32 -15.79
N HIS A 8 -4.29 8.27 -16.37
CA HIS A 8 -2.88 8.08 -16.71
C HIS A 8 -2.00 7.90 -15.47
N LEU A 9 -2.22 8.74 -14.45
CA LEU A 9 -1.50 8.65 -13.18
C LEU A 9 -1.75 7.31 -12.48
N HIS A 10 -3.01 6.91 -12.37
CA HIS A 10 -3.38 5.62 -11.81
C HIS A 10 -2.76 4.43 -12.58
N ARG A 11 -2.80 4.44 -13.92
CA ARG A 11 -2.14 3.39 -14.72
C ARG A 11 -0.63 3.32 -14.47
N ARG A 12 0.04 4.47 -14.38
CA ARG A 12 1.47 4.52 -14.06
C ARG A 12 1.74 3.95 -12.67
N LEU A 13 0.93 4.29 -11.67
CA LEU A 13 1.09 3.75 -10.32
C LEU A 13 0.81 2.24 -10.27
N GLN A 14 -0.23 1.76 -10.96
CA GLN A 14 -0.56 0.34 -11.04
C GLN A 14 0.60 -0.48 -11.64
N ALA A 15 1.34 0.07 -12.61
CA ALA A 15 2.53 -0.57 -13.18
C ALA A 15 3.69 -0.71 -12.18
N LEU A 16 3.70 0.10 -11.12
CA LEU A 16 4.69 0.04 -10.05
C LEU A 16 4.32 -0.99 -8.98
N LEU A 17 3.05 -1.35 -8.85
CA LEU A 17 2.58 -2.31 -7.87
C LEU A 17 2.90 -3.76 -8.28
N PRO A 18 3.00 -4.67 -7.30
CA PRO A 18 2.86 -6.11 -7.56
C PRO A 18 1.58 -6.42 -8.35
N PRO A 19 1.61 -7.24 -9.41
CA PRO A 19 0.47 -7.42 -10.32
C PRO A 19 -0.83 -7.90 -9.64
N ALA A 20 -0.70 -8.70 -8.58
CA ALA A 20 -1.84 -9.20 -7.81
C ALA A 20 -2.53 -8.11 -6.96
N LEU A 21 -1.85 -6.99 -6.68
CA LEU A 21 -2.41 -5.84 -5.97
C LEU A 21 -3.08 -4.91 -6.96
N GLU A 22 -4.37 -5.08 -7.14
CA GLU A 22 -5.21 -4.26 -8.00
C GLU A 22 -5.77 -3.07 -7.23
N THR A 23 -5.85 -1.94 -7.93
CA THR A 23 -6.43 -0.71 -7.36
C THR A 23 -7.50 -0.13 -8.31
N HIS A 24 -8.50 0.56 -7.75
CA HIS A 24 -9.58 1.23 -8.49
C HIS A 24 -9.48 2.75 -8.27
N GLY A 25 -8.55 3.37 -8.98
CA GLY A 25 -8.36 4.83 -8.94
C GLY A 25 -7.70 5.36 -7.66
N LEU A 26 -7.74 6.68 -7.54
CA LEU A 26 -7.21 7.41 -6.39
C LEU A 26 -8.20 7.33 -5.22
N HIS A 27 -7.66 7.20 -4.01
CA HIS A 27 -8.47 7.26 -2.80
C HIS A 27 -8.87 8.73 -2.51
N PRO A 28 -10.16 9.07 -2.41
CA PRO A 28 -10.62 10.46 -2.31
C PRO A 28 -10.50 11.08 -0.90
N GLY A 29 -10.23 10.27 0.14
CA GLY A 29 -10.25 10.72 1.53
C GLY A 29 -8.87 11.02 2.12
N ASN A 30 -8.82 12.04 3.00
CA ASN A 30 -7.85 12.07 4.10
C ASN A 30 -8.01 10.77 4.88
N LEU A 31 -6.94 9.99 5.05
CA LEU A 31 -7.03 8.79 5.86
C LEU A 31 -7.48 9.15 7.27
N PRO A 32 -8.19 8.24 7.95
CA PRO A 32 -8.55 8.49 9.33
C PRO A 32 -7.31 8.90 10.11
N GLY A 33 -7.43 9.91 10.98
CA GLY A 33 -6.35 10.37 11.87
C GLY A 33 -5.75 9.25 12.74
N ALA A 34 -6.36 8.07 12.74
CA ALA A 34 -5.91 6.81 13.32
C ALA A 34 -4.93 6.00 12.46
N LEU A 35 -4.27 6.59 11.45
CA LEU A 35 -3.10 5.95 10.85
C LEU A 35 -2.06 5.79 11.97
N ALA A 36 -1.76 4.55 12.37
CA ALA A 36 -0.84 4.28 13.48
C ALA A 36 0.42 5.16 13.35
N ARG A 37 0.91 5.75 14.45
CA ARG A 37 2.14 6.58 14.43
C ARG A 37 3.32 5.84 13.80
N SER A 38 3.32 4.51 13.81
CA SER A 38 4.27 3.65 13.09
C SER A 38 4.09 3.66 11.58
N ALA A 39 2.85 3.68 11.07
CA ALA A 39 2.51 3.92 9.67
C ALA A 39 2.78 5.38 9.27
N GLN A 40 2.64 6.35 10.16
CA GLN A 40 3.06 7.73 9.89
C GLN A 40 4.58 7.84 9.90
N ALA A 41 5.31 7.33 10.90
CA ALA A 41 6.77 7.35 10.99
C ALA A 41 7.41 6.66 9.77
N ALA A 42 6.81 5.55 9.38
CA ALA A 42 7.01 4.93 8.10
C ALA A 42 6.92 5.94 6.93
N LEU A 43 5.81 6.64 6.84
CA LEU A 43 5.58 7.62 5.79
C LEU A 43 6.27 8.96 6.02
N VAL A 44 6.92 9.23 7.16
CA VAL A 44 7.45 10.54 7.56
C VAL A 44 8.95 10.65 7.33
N THR A 45 9.67 9.55 7.09
CA THR A 45 11.01 9.66 6.50
C THR A 45 10.90 10.08 5.04
N ALA A 46 10.83 11.38 4.77
CA ALA A 46 11.87 12.06 3.99
C ALA A 46 11.50 13.51 3.72
N ALA A 47 12.47 14.37 3.94
CA ALA A 47 12.62 15.72 3.40
C ALA A 47 12.90 15.73 1.87
N ASP A 48 12.50 14.68 1.14
CA ASP A 48 12.88 14.49 -0.27
C ASP A 48 11.73 14.76 -1.24
N ARG A 49 12.12 15.27 -2.43
CA ARG A 49 11.31 15.77 -3.56
C ARG A 49 10.48 14.69 -4.30
N GLY A 50 10.11 13.61 -3.62
CA GLY A 50 9.32 12.49 -4.14
C GLY A 50 7.80 12.72 -4.09
N GLY A 51 7.03 11.79 -4.67
CA GLY A 51 5.55 11.82 -4.66
C GLY A 51 4.95 10.72 -3.78
N ALA A 52 3.76 10.96 -3.23
CA ALA A 52 2.98 9.99 -2.46
C ALA A 52 1.51 10.07 -2.85
N LEU A 53 0.89 8.93 -3.17
CA LEU A 53 -0.52 8.86 -3.54
C LEU A 53 -1.22 7.66 -2.92
N TRP A 54 -2.44 7.90 -2.47
CA TRP A 54 -3.34 6.88 -1.99
C TRP A 54 -4.22 6.34 -3.12
N LEU A 55 -4.28 5.02 -3.17
CA LEU A 55 -5.05 4.25 -4.12
C LEU A 55 -6.10 3.45 -3.37
N ARG A 56 -7.27 3.29 -3.98
CA ARG A 56 -8.32 2.43 -3.44
C ARG A 56 -8.04 0.99 -3.88
N LEU A 57 -7.99 0.05 -2.94
CA LEU A 57 -7.86 -1.37 -3.26
C LEU A 57 -9.08 -1.87 -4.05
N SER A 58 -8.85 -2.80 -4.98
CA SER A 58 -9.95 -3.48 -5.67
C SER A 58 -10.70 -4.43 -4.73
N GLU A 59 -11.94 -4.79 -5.08
CA GLU A 59 -12.68 -5.80 -4.33
C GLU A 59 -11.90 -7.11 -4.20
N ARG A 60 -11.29 -7.53 -5.31
CA ARG A 60 -10.49 -8.76 -5.39
C ARG A 60 -9.32 -8.73 -4.43
N SER A 61 -8.56 -7.63 -4.40
CA SER A 61 -7.43 -7.50 -3.48
C SER A 61 -7.90 -7.40 -2.02
N ARG A 62 -9.04 -6.75 -1.74
CA ARG A 62 -9.61 -6.72 -0.38
C ARG A 62 -10.01 -8.11 0.11
N ALA A 63 -10.72 -8.86 -0.72
CA ALA A 63 -11.14 -10.23 -0.39
C ALA A 63 -9.92 -11.14 -0.16
N ALA A 64 -8.89 -11.04 -1.00
CA ALA A 64 -7.66 -11.81 -0.83
C ALA A 64 -6.90 -11.45 0.46
N LEU A 65 -6.82 -10.15 0.80
CA LEU A 65 -6.22 -9.68 2.06
C LEU A 65 -7.03 -10.11 3.29
N ALA A 66 -8.36 -10.22 3.19
CA ALA A 66 -9.20 -10.68 4.29
C ALA A 66 -9.07 -12.19 4.56
N GLY A 67 -8.79 -12.99 3.52
CA GLY A 67 -8.57 -14.43 3.65
C GLY A 67 -7.22 -14.77 4.30
N ASP A 68 -6.12 -14.40 3.63
CA ASP A 68 -4.76 -14.55 4.17
C ASP A 68 -3.86 -13.47 3.56
N ALA A 69 -3.77 -12.33 4.28
CA ALA A 69 -2.96 -11.21 3.83
C ALA A 69 -1.47 -11.57 3.67
N VAL A 70 -0.91 -12.43 4.52
CA VAL A 70 0.51 -12.76 4.49
C VAL A 70 0.83 -13.58 3.25
N ALA A 71 0.07 -14.66 3.02
CA ALA A 71 0.25 -15.51 1.85
C ALA A 71 -0.01 -14.74 0.54
N PHE A 72 -1.08 -13.95 0.49
CA PHE A 72 -1.41 -13.13 -0.68
C PHE A 72 -0.29 -12.13 -1.01
N LEU A 73 0.20 -11.39 -0.02
CA LEU A 73 1.24 -10.38 -0.22
C LEU A 73 2.60 -11.02 -0.59
N ALA A 74 2.92 -12.19 -0.03
CA ALA A 74 4.10 -12.96 -0.42
C ALA A 74 4.01 -13.44 -1.88
N GLY A 75 2.87 -14.00 -2.28
CA GLY A 75 2.61 -14.40 -3.66
C GLY A 75 2.65 -13.21 -4.64
N ALA A 76 2.15 -12.05 -4.23
CA ALA A 76 2.21 -10.82 -5.01
C ALA A 76 3.67 -10.40 -5.29
N LEU A 77 4.56 -10.49 -4.29
CA LEU A 77 5.99 -10.22 -4.48
C LEU A 77 6.65 -11.21 -5.42
N GLN A 78 6.34 -12.51 -5.29
CA GLN A 78 6.88 -13.54 -6.18
C GLN A 78 6.45 -13.29 -7.63
N ALA A 79 5.17 -12.99 -7.86
CA ALA A 79 4.67 -12.63 -9.19
C ALA A 79 5.35 -11.39 -9.77
N ARG A 80 5.66 -10.38 -8.92
CA ARG A 80 6.40 -9.19 -9.33
C ARG A 80 7.85 -9.51 -9.71
N ALA A 81 8.52 -10.35 -8.91
CA ALA A 81 9.90 -10.76 -9.15
C ALA A 81 10.06 -11.65 -10.40
N ALA A 82 8.99 -12.32 -10.82
CA ALA A 82 8.96 -13.14 -12.04
C ALA A 82 8.73 -12.33 -13.33
N LEU A 83 8.46 -11.02 -13.24
CA LEU A 83 8.34 -10.19 -14.43
C LEU A 83 9.71 -10.03 -15.13
N PRO A 84 9.77 -10.10 -16.48
CA PRO A 84 11.01 -9.92 -17.22
C PRO A 84 11.61 -8.52 -17.01
N GLY A 85 12.95 -8.44 -17.04
CA GLY A 85 13.76 -7.32 -16.54
C GLY A 85 13.44 -5.92 -17.07
N ASP A 86 12.88 -5.81 -18.28
CA ASP A 86 12.46 -4.52 -18.86
C ASP A 86 11.08 -4.03 -18.36
N ALA A 87 10.28 -4.92 -17.77
CA ALA A 87 8.90 -4.63 -17.33
C ALA A 87 8.79 -4.28 -15.84
N ALA A 88 9.85 -4.47 -15.04
CA ALA A 88 9.81 -4.32 -13.59
C ALA A 88 11.00 -3.50 -13.07
N PRO A 89 10.92 -2.15 -13.06
CA PRO A 89 12.02 -1.33 -12.57
C PRO A 89 12.32 -1.54 -11.08
N TRP A 90 11.40 -2.15 -10.31
CA TRP A 90 11.48 -2.22 -8.85
C TRP A 90 11.35 -3.65 -8.31
N ARG A 91 12.37 -4.09 -7.57
CA ARG A 91 12.34 -5.30 -6.75
C ARG A 91 11.99 -4.90 -5.32
N TYR A 92 10.97 -5.51 -4.75
CA TYR A 92 10.51 -5.19 -3.41
C TYR A 92 11.04 -6.19 -2.38
N CYS A 93 11.35 -5.71 -1.18
CA CYS A 93 11.66 -6.52 -0.01
C CYS A 93 10.42 -7.32 0.45
N PRO A 94 10.59 -8.32 1.32
CA PRO A 94 9.46 -8.98 1.98
C PRO A 94 8.57 -8.00 2.73
N TRP A 95 7.26 -8.23 2.69
CA TRP A 95 6.28 -7.44 3.43
C TRP A 95 6.50 -7.58 4.93
N ARG A 96 6.30 -6.49 5.66
CA ARG A 96 6.34 -6.45 7.12
C ARG A 96 5.02 -5.92 7.65
N ALA A 97 4.47 -6.60 8.65
CA ALA A 97 3.33 -6.08 9.39
C ALA A 97 3.74 -4.78 10.12
N VAL A 98 2.92 -3.75 10.01
CA VAL A 98 3.10 -2.50 10.75
C VAL A 98 2.68 -2.77 12.19
N ARG A 99 3.61 -2.56 13.13
CA ARG A 99 3.31 -2.71 14.57
C ARG A 99 2.17 -1.78 14.94
N ARG A 100 1.13 -2.34 15.58
CA ARG A 100 -0.01 -1.60 16.09
C ARG A 100 0.48 -0.56 17.10
N ASP A 101 0.03 0.67 16.97
CA ASP A 101 0.11 1.61 18.09
C ASP A 101 -0.91 1.14 19.14
N PRO A 102 -0.53 0.95 20.41
CA PRO A 102 -1.48 0.53 21.45
C PRO A 102 -2.67 1.50 21.59
N ALA A 103 -2.50 2.79 21.26
CA ALA A 103 -3.61 3.75 21.25
C ALA A 103 -4.67 3.43 20.18
N TRP A 104 -4.28 2.78 19.08
CA TRP A 104 -5.18 2.39 17.99
C TRP A 104 -5.96 1.11 18.32
N ALA A 105 -5.36 0.17 19.06
CA ALA A 105 -6.05 -1.06 19.47
C ALA A 105 -7.31 -0.77 20.28
N MET A 106 -7.26 0.24 21.17
CA MET A 106 -8.38 0.63 22.03
C MET A 106 -9.57 1.25 21.27
N ASP A 107 -9.31 2.02 20.21
CA ASP A 107 -10.39 2.64 19.41
C ASP A 107 -11.06 1.64 18.46
N VAL A 108 -10.33 0.62 18.01
CA VAL A 108 -10.86 -0.47 17.18
C VAL A 108 -11.70 -1.44 18.01
N GLU A 109 -11.24 -1.79 19.22
CA GLU A 109 -12.03 -2.54 20.20
C GLU A 109 -13.36 -1.83 20.52
N ARG A 110 -13.33 -0.49 20.62
CA ARG A 110 -14.53 0.32 20.88
C ARG A 110 -15.51 0.37 19.70
N ARG A 111 -15.07 0.07 18.46
CA ARG A 111 -15.93 -0.02 17.26
C ARG A 111 -16.42 -1.43 16.94
N GLY A 112 -15.89 -2.46 17.62
CA GLY A 112 -16.23 -3.85 17.31
C GLY A 112 -15.66 -4.36 15.98
N ASP A 113 -14.73 -3.62 15.37
CA ASP A 113 -14.04 -4.06 14.16
C ASP A 113 -12.87 -5.00 14.54
N THR A 114 -12.64 -6.06 13.78
CA THR A 114 -11.43 -6.87 13.95
C THR A 114 -10.22 -6.08 13.44
N PRO A 115 -9.22 -5.76 14.27
CA PRO A 115 -8.09 -4.96 13.83
C PRO A 115 -7.23 -5.74 12.82
N ALA A 116 -7.40 -5.49 11.52
CA ALA A 116 -6.51 -6.06 10.51
C ALA A 116 -5.17 -5.28 10.49
N PRO A 117 -4.00 -5.96 10.59
CA PRO A 117 -2.71 -5.27 10.53
C PRO A 117 -2.53 -4.59 9.17
N GLY A 118 -1.87 -3.42 9.18
CA GLY A 118 -1.32 -2.84 7.96
C GLY A 118 -0.02 -3.55 7.56
N PHE A 119 0.36 -3.47 6.29
CA PHE A 119 1.57 -4.11 5.75
C PHE A 119 2.39 -3.10 4.95
N VAL A 120 3.70 -3.09 5.15
CA VAL A 120 4.65 -2.28 4.38
C VAL A 120 5.61 -3.15 3.59
N THR A 121 5.96 -2.72 2.38
CA THR A 121 7.20 -3.11 1.71
C THR A 121 7.96 -1.89 1.16
N TRP A 122 9.21 -2.12 0.77
CA TRP A 122 10.18 -1.16 0.27
C TRP A 122 10.79 -1.74 -1.00
N GLU A 123 11.08 -0.87 -1.95
CA GLU A 123 11.96 -1.24 -3.05
C GLU A 123 13.38 -1.46 -2.50
N ALA A 124 14.11 -2.43 -3.04
CA ALA A 124 15.38 -2.92 -2.51
C ALA A 124 16.49 -1.85 -2.51
N GLU A 125 16.50 -0.95 -3.50
CA GLU A 125 17.38 0.22 -3.56
C GLU A 125 16.84 1.41 -2.73
N GLY A 126 15.70 1.26 -2.06
CA GLY A 126 15.09 2.28 -1.22
C GLY A 126 14.38 3.39 -2.01
N ARG A 127 14.02 3.17 -3.28
CA ARG A 127 13.44 4.20 -4.18
C ARG A 127 11.91 4.27 -4.19
N ALA A 128 11.24 3.30 -3.59
CA ALA A 128 9.81 3.32 -3.40
C ALA A 128 9.37 2.62 -2.12
N ARG A 129 8.18 2.97 -1.65
CA ARG A 129 7.54 2.34 -0.50
C ARG A 129 6.07 2.12 -0.79
N LEU A 130 5.59 0.91 -0.45
CA LEU A 130 4.18 0.57 -0.48
C LEU A 130 3.67 0.32 0.94
N LEU A 131 2.48 0.83 1.25
CA LEU A 131 1.77 0.56 2.50
C LEU A 131 0.34 0.12 2.16
N VAL A 132 -0.04 -1.07 2.59
CA VAL A 132 -1.39 -1.62 2.43
C VAL A 132 -2.11 -1.56 3.77
N LEU A 133 -3.31 -1.01 3.75
CA LEU A 133 -4.20 -0.87 4.89
C LEU A 133 -5.52 -1.58 4.56
N PRO A 134 -5.63 -2.90 4.86
CA PRO A 134 -6.78 -3.71 4.44
C PRO A 134 -8.11 -3.20 4.99
N ALA A 135 -8.16 -2.85 6.28
CA ALA A 135 -9.37 -2.34 6.94
C ALA A 135 -9.89 -1.02 6.33
N GLN A 136 -9.01 -0.25 5.69
CA GLN A 136 -9.32 1.03 5.08
C GLN A 136 -9.48 0.93 3.55
N ALA A 137 -9.41 -0.28 2.99
CA ALA A 137 -9.42 -0.47 1.53
C ALA A 137 -8.37 0.41 0.80
N ALA A 138 -7.23 0.67 1.43
CA ALA A 138 -6.30 1.70 0.98
C ALA A 138 -4.89 1.13 0.74
N LEU A 139 -4.23 1.65 -0.30
CA LEU A 139 -2.83 1.41 -0.61
C LEU A 139 -2.13 2.74 -0.82
N LEU A 140 -1.06 3.02 -0.10
CA LEU A 140 -0.17 4.12 -0.42
C LEU A 140 0.95 3.62 -1.33
N CYS A 141 1.17 4.36 -2.41
CA CYS A 141 2.39 4.29 -3.19
C CYS A 141 3.19 5.58 -2.99
N ARG A 142 4.41 5.46 -2.44
CA ARG A 142 5.39 6.55 -2.35
C ARG A 142 6.61 6.21 -3.19
N TRP A 143 7.15 7.21 -3.88
CA TRP A 143 8.36 7.06 -4.68
C TRP A 143 9.22 8.31 -4.58
N TRP A 144 10.53 8.13 -4.71
CA TRP A 144 11.50 9.22 -4.77
C TRP A 144 11.95 9.45 -6.23
N ARG A 145 12.39 10.67 -6.55
CA ARG A 145 12.91 11.04 -7.88
C ARG A 145 14.43 10.97 -7.88
#